data_AF-A0A0L0DGN6-F1
#
_entry.id   AF-A0A0L0DGN6-F1
#
_cell.length_a   1.000
_cell.length_b   1.000
_cell.length_c   1.000
_cell.angle_alpha   90.00
_cell.angle_beta   90.00
_cell.angle_gamma   90.00
#
_symmetry.space_group_name_H-M   'P 1'
#
loop_
_entity.id
_entity.type
_entity.pdbx_description
1 polymer ?
#
loop_
_entity_poly.entity_id
_entity_poly.type
_entity_poly.pdbx_seq_one_letter_code
_entity_poly.pdbx_strand_id
1 'polypeptide(L)'
;MDRLIQGVVEDGDWVAPFAVAFSVGYFVSDMVVMMTNSDVWALESVIHHLVIGGGFAIGLIAGVTTPYHFLFLIEELSTVFLNARYFWRASPALHTVFSNLFALTFFLSRIIGGTCITSTVIPFLLDPATERALQPPYRYYALWTEIVLLVLSRALNLYWGYLILSKLLCPRPPRKPASKTN
;
A
#
# COMPACT_ATOMS: atom_id res chain seq x y z
N MET A 1 -21.90 2.38 16.86
CA MET A 1 -21.29 3.45 16.03
C MET A 1 -20.04 3.98 16.70
N ASP A 2 -20.08 4.31 18.00
CA ASP A 2 -18.89 4.71 18.80
C ASP A 2 -17.70 3.73 18.75
N ARG A 3 -17.96 2.42 18.62
CA ARG A 3 -16.90 1.39 18.62
C ARG A 3 -16.02 1.38 17.36
N LEU A 4 -16.57 1.77 16.21
CA LEU A 4 -15.84 1.89 14.94
C LEU A 4 -14.94 3.13 14.93
N ILE A 5 -15.37 4.18 15.64
CA ILE A 5 -14.67 5.45 15.81
C ILE A 5 -13.52 5.33 16.83
N GLN A 6 -13.67 4.51 17.87
CA GLN A 6 -12.69 4.38 18.95
C GLN A 6 -11.57 3.35 18.70
N GLY A 7 -11.62 2.60 17.59
CA GLY A 7 -10.63 1.54 17.33
C GLY A 7 -10.63 0.43 18.40
N VAL A 8 -11.71 0.28 19.17
CA VAL A 8 -11.81 -0.74 20.23
C VAL A 8 -12.12 -2.09 19.59
N VAL A 9 -11.07 -2.90 19.49
CA VAL A 9 -11.11 -4.32 19.13
C VAL A 9 -11.36 -5.14 20.41
N GLU A 10 -12.58 -5.18 20.93
CA GLU A 10 -13.02 -6.14 21.96
C GLU A 10 -14.53 -6.43 21.75
N ASP A 11 -15.09 -7.64 21.75
CA ASP A 11 -14.61 -9.01 21.89
C ASP A 11 -14.97 -9.77 20.59
N GLY A 12 -14.01 -10.44 19.95
CA GLY A 12 -14.28 -11.33 18.82
C GLY A 12 -13.50 -11.11 17.53
N ASP A 13 -12.73 -10.01 17.41
CA ASP A 13 -11.88 -9.76 16.24
C ASP A 13 -10.41 -10.04 16.55
N TRP A 14 -10.13 -11.29 16.94
CA TRP A 14 -8.77 -11.79 17.14
C TRP A 14 -7.93 -11.72 15.85
N VAL A 15 -8.57 -11.61 14.68
CA VAL A 15 -7.91 -11.56 13.37
C VAL A 15 -7.20 -10.23 13.16
N ALA A 16 -7.77 -9.11 13.65
CA ALA A 16 -7.18 -7.80 13.53
C ALA A 16 -5.74 -7.75 14.07
N PRO A 17 -5.41 -8.03 15.34
CA PRO A 17 -4.02 -8.00 15.81
C PRO A 17 -3.01 -8.78 14.94
N PHE A 18 -3.39 -9.97 14.44
CA PHE A 18 -2.55 -10.77 13.55
C PHE A 18 -2.36 -10.13 12.18
N ALA A 19 -3.42 -9.56 11.61
CA ALA A 19 -3.32 -8.85 10.33
C ALA A 19 -2.38 -7.64 10.44
N VAL A 20 -2.36 -6.92 11.56
CA VAL A 20 -1.51 -5.73 11.76
C VAL A 20 -0.07 -6.18 11.93
N ALA A 21 0.16 -7.23 12.73
CA ALA A 21 1.49 -7.82 12.87
C ALA A 21 2.04 -8.31 11.52
N PHE A 22 1.19 -8.95 10.70
CA PHE A 22 1.55 -9.36 9.35
C PHE A 22 1.85 -8.15 8.45
N SER A 23 1.06 -7.08 8.52
CA SER A 23 1.27 -5.82 7.78
C SER A 23 2.63 -5.21 8.09
N VAL A 24 2.91 -5.05 9.38
CA VAL A 24 4.14 -4.42 9.86
C VAL A 24 5.34 -5.29 9.51
N GLY A 25 5.24 -6.62 9.73
CA GLY A 25 6.30 -7.55 9.35
C GLY A 25 6.61 -7.51 7.85
N TYR A 26 5.57 -7.47 7.01
CA TYR A 26 5.72 -7.33 5.58
C TYR A 26 6.35 -6.00 5.17
N PHE A 27 5.85 -4.89 5.71
CA PHE A 27 6.35 -3.53 5.47
C PHE A 27 7.84 -3.39 5.83
N VAL A 28 8.24 -3.92 6.99
CA VAL A 28 9.64 -3.92 7.42
C VAL A 28 10.50 -4.79 6.50
N SER A 29 10.00 -5.97 6.10
CA SER A 29 10.70 -6.86 5.18
C SER A 29 10.95 -6.17 3.83
N ASP A 30 9.94 -5.50 3.27
CA ASP A 30 10.05 -4.77 2.00
C ASP A 30 11.07 -3.62 2.10
N MET A 31 11.04 -2.89 3.22
CA MET A 31 12.03 -1.85 3.50
C MET A 31 13.47 -2.41 3.58
N VAL A 32 13.67 -3.55 4.25
CA VAL A 32 14.98 -4.21 4.34
C VAL A 32 15.46 -4.65 2.96
N VAL A 33 14.59 -5.28 2.15
CA VAL A 33 14.94 -5.68 0.78
C VAL A 33 15.36 -4.47 -0.04
N MET A 34 14.61 -3.37 0.02
CA MET A 34 14.94 -2.11 -0.66
C MET A 34 16.28 -1.50 -0.21
N MET A 35 16.57 -1.55 1.09
CA MET A 35 17.82 -0.99 1.64
C MET A 35 19.04 -1.86 1.32
N THR A 36 18.86 -3.17 1.16
CA THR A 36 19.96 -4.12 0.95
C THR A 36 20.23 -4.40 -0.54
N ASN A 37 19.29 -4.08 -1.42
CA ASN A 37 19.39 -4.37 -2.86
C ASN A 37 19.20 -3.08 -3.67
N SER A 38 20.30 -2.50 -4.15
CA SER A 38 20.28 -1.22 -4.89
C SER A 38 19.53 -1.29 -6.23
N ASP A 39 19.32 -2.50 -6.78
CA ASP A 39 18.59 -2.73 -8.04
C ASP A 39 17.07 -2.59 -7.89
N VAL A 40 16.54 -2.64 -6.67
CA VAL A 40 15.12 -2.41 -6.37
C VAL A 40 14.87 -1.07 -5.67
N TRP A 41 15.93 -0.34 -5.35
CA TRP A 41 15.82 0.99 -4.76
C TRP A 41 15.24 1.98 -5.78
N ALA A 42 14.13 2.63 -5.41
CA ALA A 42 13.50 3.68 -6.18
C ALA A 42 12.96 4.74 -5.21
N LEU A 43 13.13 6.02 -5.56
CA LEU A 43 12.69 7.14 -4.72
C LEU A 43 11.18 7.07 -4.46
N GLU A 44 10.39 6.67 -5.46
CA GLU A 44 8.95 6.51 -5.38
C GLU A 44 8.57 5.45 -4.34
N SER A 45 9.33 4.37 -4.25
CA SER A 45 9.12 3.33 -3.24
C SER A 45 9.46 3.82 -1.84
N VAL A 46 10.48 4.68 -1.69
CA VAL A 46 10.81 5.32 -0.41
C VAL A 46 9.69 6.26 0.02
N ILE A 47 9.20 7.11 -0.89
CA ILE A 47 8.07 8.01 -0.64
C ILE A 47 6.84 7.20 -0.21
N HIS A 48 6.55 6.09 -0.88
CA HIS A 48 5.46 5.18 -0.49
C HIS A 48 5.62 4.66 0.93
N HIS A 49 6.81 4.19 1.31
CA HIS A 49 7.06 3.73 2.68
C HIS A 49 6.87 4.84 3.70
N LEU A 50 7.32 6.07 3.39
CA LEU A 50 7.10 7.20 4.29
C LEU A 50 5.61 7.57 4.41
N VAL A 51 4.85 7.52 3.31
CA VAL A 51 3.42 7.81 3.31
C VAL A 51 2.65 6.75 4.09
N ILE A 52 2.85 5.47 3.78
CA ILE A 52 2.13 4.36 4.41
C ILE A 52 2.57 4.17 5.86
N GLY A 53 3.88 4.14 6.12
CA GLY A 53 4.42 3.99 7.48
C GLY A 53 4.11 5.19 8.37
N GLY A 54 4.18 6.40 7.81
CA GLY A 54 3.82 7.64 8.51
C GLY A 54 2.34 7.67 8.88
N GLY A 55 1.43 7.35 7.95
CA GLY A 55 0.00 7.25 8.24
C GLY A 55 -0.29 6.16 9.26
N PHE A 56 0.28 4.97 9.06
CA PHE A 56 0.11 3.88 10.01
C PHE A 56 0.51 4.29 11.44
N ALA A 57 1.66 4.96 11.62
CA ALA A 57 2.13 5.44 12.91
C ALA A 57 1.23 6.54 13.49
N ILE A 58 0.81 7.51 12.67
CA ILE A 58 -0.05 8.63 13.10
C ILE A 58 -1.40 8.11 13.58
N GLY A 59 -2.11 7.31 12.78
CA GLY A 59 -3.40 6.77 13.18
C GLY A 59 -3.30 5.84 14.39
N LEU A 60 -2.21 5.07 14.54
CA LEU A 60 -1.99 4.24 15.73
C LEU A 60 -1.76 5.09 16.99
N ILE A 61 -0.88 6.10 16.93
CA ILE A 61 -0.56 6.98 18.08
C ILE A 61 -1.79 7.81 18.47
N ALA A 62 -2.52 8.33 17.49
CA ALA A 62 -3.69 9.17 17.74
C ALA A 62 -4.96 8.35 18.08
N GLY A 63 -4.95 7.05 17.80
CA GLY A 63 -6.12 6.17 17.95
C GLY A 63 -7.24 6.52 16.98
N VAL A 64 -6.89 6.96 15.76
CA VAL A 64 -7.83 7.28 14.68
C VAL A 64 -7.57 6.34 13.51
N THR A 65 -8.59 6.07 12.71
CA THR A 65 -8.51 5.30 11.45
C THR A 65 -7.88 3.90 11.52
N THR A 66 -7.58 3.39 12.72
CA THR A 66 -6.92 2.09 12.94
C THR A 66 -7.61 0.91 12.23
N PRO A 67 -8.96 0.80 12.22
CA PRO A 67 -9.64 -0.26 11.46
C PRO A 67 -9.36 -0.21 9.95
N TYR A 68 -9.09 0.98 9.40
CA TYR A 68 -8.79 1.16 7.98
C TYR A 68 -7.34 0.85 7.63
N HIS A 69 -6.42 0.86 8.62
CA HIS A 69 -5.02 0.49 8.38
C HIS A 69 -4.89 -0.97 7.93
N PHE A 70 -5.76 -1.84 8.42
CA PHE A 70 -5.89 -3.21 7.95
C PHE A 70 -6.23 -3.32 6.48
N LEU A 71 -7.00 -2.38 5.95
CA LEU A 71 -7.40 -2.40 4.55
C LEU A 71 -6.22 -2.08 3.62
N PHE A 72 -5.15 -1.44 4.12
CA PHE A 72 -3.90 -1.30 3.38
C PHE A 72 -3.21 -2.65 3.11
N LEU A 73 -3.45 -3.70 3.91
CA LEU A 73 -2.96 -5.05 3.57
C LEU A 73 -3.51 -5.56 2.25
N ILE A 74 -4.79 -5.25 2.00
CA ILE A 74 -5.43 -5.68 0.76
C ILE A 74 -4.67 -5.07 -0.40
N GLU A 75 -4.31 -3.80 -0.30
CA GLU A 75 -3.53 -3.07 -1.30
C GLU A 75 -2.09 -3.62 -1.46
N GLU A 76 -1.51 -4.14 -0.39
CA GLU A 76 -0.22 -4.82 -0.42
C GLU A 76 -0.29 -6.28 -0.94
N LEU A 77 -1.46 -6.80 -1.31
CA LEU A 77 -1.54 -8.14 -1.92
C LEU A 77 -0.69 -8.25 -3.19
N SER A 78 -0.62 -7.18 -3.97
CA SER A 78 0.15 -7.18 -5.21
C SER A 78 1.66 -7.34 -4.99
N THR A 79 2.19 -6.87 -3.87
CA THR A 79 3.63 -6.84 -3.62
C THR A 79 4.19 -8.22 -3.26
N VAL A 80 3.35 -9.17 -2.82
CA VAL A 80 3.70 -10.60 -2.74
C VAL A 80 4.19 -11.12 -4.10
N PHE A 81 3.46 -10.82 -5.18
CA PHE A 81 3.82 -11.26 -6.53
C PHE A 81 4.98 -10.43 -7.11
N LEU A 82 5.12 -9.18 -6.70
CA LEU A 82 6.27 -8.34 -7.04
C LEU A 82 7.57 -8.96 -6.51
N ASN A 83 7.58 -9.37 -5.24
CA ASN A 83 8.73 -9.98 -4.59
C ASN A 83 9.00 -11.38 -5.15
N ALA A 84 7.95 -12.19 -5.39
CA ALA A 84 8.10 -13.47 -6.07
C ALA A 84 8.74 -13.33 -7.46
N ARG A 85 8.35 -12.32 -8.24
CA ARG A 85 8.98 -12.03 -9.53
C ARG A 85 10.48 -11.76 -9.38
N TYR A 86 10.88 -11.01 -8.36
CA TYR A 86 12.30 -10.71 -8.10
C TYR A 86 13.11 -11.99 -7.83
N PHE A 87 12.62 -12.86 -6.93
CA PHE A 87 13.29 -14.12 -6.60
C PHE A 87 13.43 -15.06 -7.81
N TRP A 88 12.43 -15.06 -8.70
CA TRP A 88 12.42 -15.93 -9.88
C TRP A 88 12.96 -15.27 -11.15
N ARG A 89 13.72 -14.19 -11.04
CA ARG A 89 14.31 -13.45 -12.21
C ARG A 89 15.18 -14.31 -13.12
N ALA A 90 15.75 -15.40 -12.61
CA ALA A 90 16.57 -16.33 -13.39
C ALA A 90 15.74 -17.31 -14.24
N SER A 91 14.44 -17.46 -13.97
CA SER A 91 13.52 -18.35 -14.69
C SER A 91 12.55 -17.52 -15.53
N PRO A 92 12.71 -17.44 -16.87
CA PRO A 92 11.87 -16.59 -17.72
C PRO A 92 10.36 -16.92 -17.63
N ALA A 93 10.04 -18.21 -17.50
CA ALA A 93 8.66 -18.67 -17.38
C ALA A 93 8.01 -18.19 -16.08
N LEU A 94 8.66 -18.45 -14.94
CA LEU A 94 8.14 -18.04 -13.63
C LEU A 94 8.13 -16.52 -13.47
N HIS A 95 9.17 -15.83 -13.95
CA HIS A 95 9.21 -14.37 -13.97
C HIS A 95 8.01 -13.78 -14.73
N THR A 96 7.64 -14.37 -15.87
CA THR A 96 6.46 -13.93 -16.65
C THR A 96 5.15 -14.18 -15.89
N VAL A 97 4.99 -15.37 -15.30
CA VAL A 97 3.81 -15.71 -14.49
C VAL A 97 3.65 -14.71 -13.33
N PHE A 98 4.68 -14.49 -12.53
CA PHE A 98 4.61 -13.56 -11.40
C PHE A 98 4.47 -12.10 -11.84
N SER A 99 5.01 -11.71 -13.01
CA SER A 99 4.76 -10.38 -13.59
C SER A 99 3.28 -10.15 -13.90
N ASN A 100 2.61 -11.15 -14.48
CA ASN A 100 1.19 -11.07 -14.82
C ASN A 100 0.32 -11.10 -13.56
N LEU A 101 0.65 -11.95 -12.59
CA LEU A 101 -0.04 -11.98 -11.30
C LEU A 101 0.13 -10.66 -10.54
N PHE A 102 1.32 -10.08 -10.53
CA PHE A 102 1.57 -8.74 -9.98
C PHE A 102 0.68 -7.70 -10.65
N ALA A 103 0.67 -7.63 -11.98
CA ALA A 103 -0.16 -6.65 -12.69
C ALA A 103 -1.65 -6.83 -12.37
N LEU A 104 -2.17 -8.05 -12.46
CA LEU A 104 -3.57 -8.37 -12.16
C LEU A 104 -3.94 -7.97 -10.73
N THR A 105 -3.16 -8.44 -9.76
CA THR A 105 -3.42 -8.16 -8.34
C THR A 105 -3.25 -6.69 -8.03
N PHE A 106 -2.33 -5.95 -8.68
CA PHE A 106 -2.19 -4.50 -8.53
C PHE A 106 -3.49 -3.78 -8.93
N PHE A 107 -4.07 -4.10 -10.09
CA PHE A 107 -5.33 -3.46 -10.50
C PHE A 107 -6.50 -3.83 -9.58
N LEU A 108 -6.62 -5.10 -9.20
CA LEU A 108 -7.72 -5.54 -8.34
C LEU A 108 -7.61 -4.94 -6.93
N SER A 109 -6.44 -5.02 -6.31
CA SER A 109 -6.26 -4.59 -4.92
C SER A 109 -6.11 -3.08 -4.77
N ARG A 110 -5.19 -2.46 -5.53
CA ARG A 110 -4.81 -1.05 -5.32
C ARG A 110 -5.71 -0.10 -6.08
N ILE A 111 -6.04 -0.42 -7.33
CA ILE A 111 -6.89 0.47 -8.14
C ILE A 111 -8.35 0.29 -7.78
N ILE A 112 -8.91 -0.92 -7.90
CA ILE A 112 -10.33 -1.14 -7.62
C ILE A 112 -10.60 -1.15 -6.11
N GLY A 113 -10.02 -2.11 -5.38
CA GLY A 113 -10.25 -2.28 -3.95
C GLY A 113 -9.92 -1.02 -3.17
N GLY A 114 -8.74 -0.47 -3.42
CA GLY A 114 -8.29 0.74 -2.77
C GLY A 114 -9.13 2.00 -3.09
N THR A 115 -9.71 2.11 -4.29
CA THR A 115 -10.66 3.19 -4.60
C THR A 115 -11.97 2.98 -3.84
N CYS A 116 -12.49 1.75 -3.77
CA CYS A 116 -13.68 1.44 -2.99
C CYS A 116 -13.48 1.76 -1.51
N ILE A 117 -12.34 1.37 -0.93
CA ILE A 117 -11.97 1.70 0.45
C ILE A 117 -11.95 3.23 0.62
N THR A 118 -11.23 3.95 -0.24
CA THR A 118 -11.13 5.41 -0.16
C THR A 118 -12.50 6.10 -0.25
N SER A 119 -13.38 5.62 -1.15
CA SER A 119 -14.73 6.17 -1.32
C SER A 119 -15.66 5.93 -0.14
N THR A 120 -15.36 4.96 0.72
CA THR A 120 -16.14 4.68 1.94
C THR A 120 -15.54 5.40 3.15
N VAL A 121 -14.21 5.46 3.22
CA VAL A 121 -13.47 6.11 4.31
C VAL A 121 -13.67 7.63 4.28
N ILE A 122 -13.43 8.29 3.15
CA ILE A 122 -13.46 9.77 3.10
C ILE A 122 -14.79 10.35 3.58
N PRO A 123 -15.98 9.89 3.11
CA PRO A 123 -17.25 10.42 3.61
C PRO A 123 -17.44 10.21 5.11
N PHE A 124 -16.97 9.08 5.63
CA PHE A 124 -17.02 8.79 7.07
C PHE A 124 -16.12 9.72 7.89
N LEU A 125 -14.91 10.00 7.39
CA LEU A 125 -13.99 10.94 8.05
C LEU A 125 -14.47 12.38 7.99
N LEU A 126 -15.26 12.75 6.96
CA LEU A 126 -15.85 14.07 6.80
C LEU A 126 -17.21 14.25 7.50
N ASP A 127 -17.74 13.21 8.16
CA ASP A 127 -18.98 13.33 8.92
C ASP A 127 -18.79 14.30 10.11
N PRO A 128 -19.60 15.36 10.24
CA PRO A 128 -19.54 16.28 11.37
C PRO A 128 -19.71 15.58 12.73
N ALA A 129 -20.37 14.43 12.80
CA ALA A 129 -20.44 13.61 14.00
C ALA A 129 -19.08 13.02 14.37
N THR A 130 -18.32 12.53 13.38
CA THR A 130 -16.93 12.07 13.54
C THR A 130 -16.06 13.22 14.02
N GLU A 131 -16.13 14.39 13.38
CA GLU A 131 -15.37 15.58 13.78
C GLU A 131 -15.61 15.97 15.25
N ARG A 132 -16.88 16.02 15.68
CA ARG A 132 -17.23 16.33 17.07
C ARG A 132 -16.74 15.30 18.08
N ALA A 133 -16.61 14.04 17.66
CA ALA A 133 -16.11 12.95 18.50
C ALA A 133 -14.58 12.97 18.67
N LEU A 134 -13.84 13.74 17.87
CA LEU A 134 -12.37 13.84 17.92
C LEU A 134 -11.91 14.79 19.03
N GLN A 135 -12.15 14.38 20.28
CA GLN A 135 -11.46 14.94 21.43
C GLN A 135 -10.36 13.96 21.87
N PRO A 136 -9.14 14.45 22.16
CA PRO A 136 -8.66 15.84 22.16
C PRO A 136 -8.22 16.38 20.77
N PRO A 137 -7.92 17.69 20.61
CA PRO A 137 -7.66 18.34 19.31
C PRO A 137 -6.56 17.72 18.44
N TYR A 138 -5.56 17.04 19.01
CA TYR A 138 -4.53 16.37 18.20
C TYR A 138 -5.12 15.30 17.27
N ARG A 139 -6.25 14.69 17.65
CA ARG A 139 -6.95 13.67 16.83
C ARG A 139 -7.54 14.28 15.56
N TYR A 140 -7.95 15.54 15.62
CA TYR A 140 -8.42 16.28 14.46
C TYR A 140 -7.29 16.49 13.44
N TYR A 141 -6.12 16.93 13.90
CA TYR A 141 -4.95 17.10 13.03
C TYR A 141 -4.45 15.76 12.46
N ALA A 142 -4.46 14.70 13.28
CA ALA A 142 -4.14 13.36 12.83
C ALA A 142 -5.10 12.91 11.72
N LEU A 143 -6.41 13.08 11.90
CA LEU A 143 -7.41 12.74 10.88
C LEU A 143 -7.16 13.44 9.54
N TRP A 144 -6.92 14.76 9.56
CA TRP A 144 -6.63 15.49 8.31
C TRP A 144 -5.35 15.03 7.66
N THR A 145 -4.34 14.69 8.47
CA THR A 145 -3.09 14.14 7.96
C THR A 145 -3.34 12.79 7.27
N GLU A 146 -4.15 11.91 7.86
CA GLU A 146 -4.57 10.64 7.25
C GLU A 146 -5.28 10.84 5.90
N ILE A 147 -6.19 11.81 5.80
CA ILE A 147 -6.86 12.12 4.53
C ILE A 147 -5.85 12.52 3.46
N VAL A 148 -4.88 13.38 3.80
CA VAL A 148 -3.82 13.79 2.87
C VAL A 148 -2.98 12.60 2.44
N LEU A 149 -2.55 11.76 3.39
CA LEU A 149 -1.74 10.57 3.11
C LEU A 149 -2.50 9.54 2.26
N LEU A 150 -3.80 9.38 2.47
CA LEU A 150 -4.67 8.53 1.66
C LEU A 150 -4.74 9.02 0.20
N VAL A 151 -4.92 10.34 0.01
CA VAL A 151 -4.91 10.95 -1.34
C VAL A 151 -3.55 10.79 -2.01
N LEU A 152 -2.45 11.02 -1.29
CA LEU A 152 -1.09 10.81 -1.83
C LEU A 152 -0.85 9.34 -2.22
N SER A 153 -1.30 8.40 -1.38
CA SER A 153 -1.28 6.96 -1.69
C SER A 153 -2.06 6.64 -2.96
N ARG A 154 -3.23 7.26 -3.19
CA ARG A 154 -3.99 7.12 -4.45
C ARG A 154 -3.21 7.65 -5.66
N ALA A 155 -2.62 8.83 -5.54
CA ALA A 155 -1.84 9.41 -6.61
C ALA A 155 -0.66 8.52 -7.02
N LEU A 156 0.07 7.96 -6.04
CA LEU A 156 1.15 7.00 -6.28
C LEU A 156 0.66 5.72 -6.97
N ASN A 157 -0.45 5.14 -6.49
CA ASN A 157 -1.01 3.93 -7.08
C ASN A 157 -1.51 4.14 -8.52
N LEU A 158 -2.12 5.29 -8.82
CA LEU A 158 -2.51 5.66 -10.19
C LEU A 158 -1.28 5.85 -11.09
N TYR A 159 -0.25 6.52 -10.59
CA TYR A 159 1.02 6.69 -11.31
C TYR A 159 1.66 5.33 -11.66
N TRP A 160 1.77 4.42 -10.71
CA TRP A 160 2.28 3.08 -10.97
C TRP A 160 1.37 2.26 -11.87
N GLY A 161 0.04 2.39 -11.74
CA GLY A 161 -0.92 1.78 -12.65
C GLY A 161 -0.68 2.21 -14.10
N TYR A 162 -0.44 3.51 -14.32
CA TYR A 162 -0.04 4.04 -15.63
C TYR A 162 1.29 3.43 -16.13
N LEU A 163 2.31 3.29 -15.27
CA LEU A 163 3.58 2.65 -15.65
C LEU A 163 3.42 1.16 -16.00
N ILE A 164 2.52 0.45 -15.32
CA ILE A 164 2.21 -0.95 -15.63
C ILE A 164 1.48 -1.04 -16.97
N LEU A 165 0.43 -0.23 -17.18
CA LEU A 165 -0.33 -0.20 -18.44
C LEU A 165 0.56 0.15 -19.63
N SER A 166 1.39 1.18 -19.51
CA SER A 166 2.30 1.58 -20.60
C SER A 166 3.25 0.45 -21.01
N LYS A 167 3.73 -0.36 -20.06
CA LYS A 167 4.56 -1.54 -20.36
C LYS A 167 3.79 -2.67 -21.03
N LEU A 168 2.51 -2.88 -20.66
CA LEU A 168 1.66 -3.91 -21.25
C LEU A 168 1.20 -3.53 -22.65
N LEU A 169 0.85 -2.26 -22.87
CA LEU A 169 0.33 -1.75 -24.15
C LEU A 169 1.44 -1.37 -25.14
N CYS A 170 2.61 -0.98 -24.66
CA CYS A 170 3.76 -0.64 -25.49
C CYS A 170 4.99 -1.44 -25.03
N PRO A 171 5.06 -2.75 -25.32
CA PRO A 171 6.21 -3.56 -24.98
C PRO A 171 7.47 -2.98 -25.60
N ARG A 172 8.49 -2.71 -24.78
CA ARG A 172 9.78 -2.26 -25.31
C ARG A 172 10.34 -3.33 -26.25
N PRO A 173 10.88 -2.96 -27.41
CA PRO A 173 11.53 -3.92 -28.28
C PRO A 173 12.69 -4.61 -27.54
N PRO A 174 12.98 -5.89 -27.84
CA PRO A 174 14.04 -6.62 -27.18
C PRO A 174 15.37 -5.85 -27.30
N ARG A 175 16.04 -5.64 -26.17
CA ARG A 175 17.35 -4.97 -26.14
C ARG A 175 18.31 -5.83 -26.98
N LYS A 176 18.89 -5.26 -28.06
CA LYS A 176 19.91 -5.96 -28.85
C LYS A 176 21.03 -6.41 -27.90
N PRO A 177 21.50 -7.66 -28.00
CA PRO A 177 22.63 -8.10 -27.18
C PRO A 177 23.80 -7.14 -27.40
N ALA A 178 24.41 -6.67 -26.31
CA ALA A 178 25.57 -5.80 -26.39
C ALA A 178 26.61 -6.50 -27.29
N SER A 179 26.98 -5.86 -28.40
CA SER A 179 28.04 -6.38 -29.26
C SER A 179 29.27 -6.52 -28.39
N LYS A 180 29.77 -7.74 -28.22
CA LYS A 180 31.07 -7.96 -27.61
C LYS A 180 32.09 -7.25 -28.50
N THR A 181 32.55 -6.07 -28.08
CA THR A 181 33.74 -5.45 -28.63
C THR A 181 34.89 -6.36 -28.23
N ASN A 182 35.44 -7.08 -29.22
CA ASN A 182 36.69 -7.83 -29.10
C ASN A 182 37.87 -6.87 -28.96
#